data_AF-A0A4U2YQJ1-F1
#
_entry.id   AF-A0A4U2YQJ1-F1
#
_cell.length_a   1.000
_cell.length_b   1.000
_cell.length_c   1.000
_cell.angle_alpha   90.00
_cell.angle_beta   90.00
_cell.angle_gamma   90.00
#
_symmetry.space_group_name_H-M   'P 1'
#
loop_
_entity.id
_entity.type
_entity.pdbx_description
1 polymer ?
#
loop_
_entity_poly.entity_id
_entity_poly.type
_entity_poly.pdbx_seq_one_letter_code
_entity_poly.pdbx_strand_id
1 'polypeptide(L)'
;MALPRFDQLCALPAYGARTVTADDLDLNGHMNAAHFITAQIRAVRSALAEVGVDEAYVTERRMGTFAAEHNIRYLGELRLGDEFSVRVRFLDRTAKTVHGAAFLVDETKGRLATVLEVVTVHVDQETRRSTPMPDDLTQAIDARIAEGEALGWTLEPRLSLRR
;
A
#
# COMPACT_ATOMS: atom_id res chain seq x y z
N MET A 1 13.79 -2.98 15.58
CA MET A 1 12.47 -3.15 14.94
C MET A 1 12.68 -3.94 13.66
N ALA A 2 12.17 -5.16 13.58
CA ALA A 2 12.47 -6.06 12.45
C ALA A 2 11.59 -5.72 11.24
N LEU A 3 12.22 -5.54 10.08
CA LEU A 3 11.52 -5.45 8.80
C LEU A 3 11.24 -6.87 8.28
N PRO A 4 10.15 -7.10 7.53
CA PRO A 4 9.91 -8.40 6.92
C PRO A 4 11.01 -8.72 5.91
N ARG A 5 11.34 -10.00 5.82
CA ARG A 5 12.28 -10.53 4.83
C ARG A 5 11.61 -10.63 3.45
N PHE A 6 12.42 -10.73 2.41
CA PHE A 6 11.94 -10.89 1.02
C PHE A 6 11.00 -12.10 0.86
N ASP A 7 11.40 -13.27 1.38
CA ASP A 7 10.61 -14.51 1.29
C ASP A 7 9.23 -14.38 1.97
N GLN A 8 9.16 -13.66 3.09
CA GLN A 8 7.91 -13.36 3.79
C GLN A 8 7.00 -12.45 2.96
N LEU A 9 7.57 -11.51 2.21
CA LEU A 9 6.83 -10.61 1.33
C LEU A 9 6.34 -11.30 0.06
N CYS A 10 7.07 -12.30 -0.45
CA CYS A 10 6.64 -13.09 -1.61
C CYS A 10 5.34 -13.88 -1.37
N ALA A 11 4.95 -14.10 -0.12
CA ALA A 11 3.66 -14.71 0.22
C ALA A 11 2.45 -13.78 -0.01
N LEU A 12 2.68 -12.47 -0.18
CA LEU A 12 1.63 -11.51 -0.52
C LEU A 12 1.50 -11.37 -2.05
N PRO A 13 0.31 -11.00 -2.56
CA PRO A 13 0.13 -10.69 -3.97
C PRO A 13 1.06 -9.57 -4.45
N ALA A 14 1.59 -9.73 -5.67
CA ALA A 14 2.45 -8.75 -6.32
C ALA A 14 1.62 -7.80 -7.18
N TYR A 15 1.78 -6.50 -6.95
CA TYR A 15 1.12 -5.43 -7.70
C TYR A 15 2.16 -4.62 -8.49
N GLY A 16 1.78 -4.21 -9.70
CA GLY A 16 2.55 -3.23 -10.48
C GLY A 16 3.98 -3.66 -10.79
N ALA A 17 4.20 -4.95 -11.05
CA ALA A 17 5.50 -5.48 -11.45
C ALA A 17 6.03 -4.75 -12.69
N ARG A 18 7.24 -4.22 -12.59
CA ARG A 18 7.88 -3.46 -13.68
C ARG A 18 9.40 -3.45 -13.57
N THR A 19 10.03 -3.07 -14.66
CA THR A 19 11.47 -2.78 -14.73
C THR A 19 11.70 -1.27 -14.60
N VAL A 20 12.78 -0.88 -13.94
CA VAL A 20 13.24 0.52 -13.91
C VAL A 20 13.76 0.92 -15.28
N THR A 21 13.23 2.02 -15.83
CA THR A 21 13.64 2.59 -17.11
C THR A 21 14.50 3.83 -16.92
N ALA A 22 15.03 4.38 -18.02
CA ALA A 22 15.81 5.61 -17.97
C ALA A 22 14.99 6.81 -17.43
N ASP A 23 13.69 6.85 -17.73
CA ASP A 23 12.79 7.92 -17.29
C ASP A 23 12.51 7.89 -15.78
N ASP A 24 12.80 6.78 -15.11
CA ASP A 24 12.65 6.65 -13.67
C ASP A 24 13.83 7.24 -12.89
N LEU A 25 14.98 7.48 -13.53
CA LEU A 25 16.21 7.83 -12.82
C LEU A 25 16.26 9.32 -12.47
N ASP A 26 16.80 9.62 -11.29
CA ASP A 26 17.20 10.98 -10.94
C ASP A 26 18.68 11.27 -11.26
N LEU A 27 19.15 12.46 -10.90
CA LEU A 27 20.53 12.90 -11.16
C LEU A 27 21.60 12.05 -10.44
N ASN A 28 21.21 11.24 -9.45
CA ASN A 28 22.10 10.32 -8.75
C ASN A 28 22.23 8.96 -9.46
N GLY A 29 21.48 8.74 -10.54
CA GLY A 29 21.56 7.51 -11.36
C GLY A 29 20.80 6.32 -10.78
N HIS A 30 19.93 6.55 -9.80
CA HIS A 30 18.99 5.56 -9.28
C HIS A 30 17.55 6.09 -9.38
N MET A 31 16.59 5.20 -9.18
CA MET A 31 15.18 5.53 -9.29
C MET A 31 14.82 6.71 -8.36
N ASN A 32 14.08 7.68 -8.90
CA ASN A 32 13.65 8.86 -8.17
C ASN A 32 12.67 8.48 -7.05
N ALA A 33 12.83 9.12 -5.89
CA ALA A 33 11.96 8.94 -4.72
C ALA A 33 10.44 9.04 -5.05
N ALA A 34 10.04 9.95 -5.94
CA ALA A 34 8.65 10.13 -6.35
C ALA A 34 8.09 8.89 -7.08
N HIS A 35 8.91 8.16 -7.83
CA HIS A 35 8.48 6.97 -8.55
C HIS A 35 8.28 5.77 -7.61
N PHE A 36 9.03 5.69 -6.49
CA PHE A 36 8.77 4.70 -5.44
C PHE A 36 7.38 4.91 -4.83
N ILE A 37 7.10 6.14 -4.38
CA ILE A 37 5.80 6.50 -3.81
C ILE A 37 4.68 6.26 -4.83
N THR A 38 4.86 6.68 -6.08
CA THR A 38 3.85 6.49 -7.13
C THR A 38 3.51 5.02 -7.33
N ALA A 39 4.50 4.15 -7.41
CA ALA A 39 4.28 2.71 -7.55
C ALA A 39 3.52 2.15 -6.33
N GLN A 40 3.92 2.53 -5.12
CA GLN A 40 3.31 2.04 -3.88
C GLN A 40 1.87 2.55 -3.71
N ILE A 41 1.57 3.81 -4.01
CA ILE A 41 0.21 4.36 -3.93
C ILE A 41 -0.72 3.72 -4.97
N ARG A 42 -0.22 3.45 -6.18
CA ARG A 42 -0.99 2.71 -7.19
C ARG A 42 -1.32 1.31 -6.71
N ALA A 43 -0.35 0.60 -6.13
CA ALA A 43 -0.59 -0.73 -5.56
C ALA A 43 -1.60 -0.70 -4.41
N VAL A 44 -1.52 0.29 -3.50
CA VAL A 44 -2.51 0.47 -2.42
C VAL A 44 -3.91 0.69 -3.00
N ARG A 45 -4.03 1.50 -4.07
CA ARG A 45 -5.31 1.70 -4.76
C ARG A 45 -5.82 0.39 -5.38
N SER A 46 -4.97 -0.40 -6.03
CA SER A 46 -5.35 -1.72 -6.56
C SER A 46 -5.83 -2.66 -5.46
N ALA A 47 -5.12 -2.74 -4.34
CA ALA A 47 -5.53 -3.56 -3.20
C ALA A 47 -6.84 -3.08 -2.57
N LEU A 48 -7.10 -1.77 -2.53
CA LEU A 48 -8.37 -1.20 -2.08
C LEU A 48 -9.52 -1.52 -3.06
N ALA A 49 -9.25 -1.54 -4.36
CA ALA A 49 -10.25 -1.92 -5.35
C ALA A 49 -10.67 -3.39 -5.20
N GLU A 50 -9.74 -4.29 -4.87
CA GLU A 50 -10.03 -5.72 -4.63
C GLU A 50 -10.95 -5.96 -3.42
N VAL A 51 -10.98 -5.06 -2.44
CA VAL A 51 -11.92 -5.11 -1.31
C VAL A 51 -13.21 -4.32 -1.53
N GLY A 52 -13.40 -3.77 -2.74
CA GLY A 52 -14.63 -3.10 -3.15
C GLY A 52 -14.57 -1.58 -3.24
N VAL A 53 -13.40 -0.94 -3.10
CA VAL A 53 -13.21 0.50 -3.36
C VAL A 53 -12.71 0.72 -4.79
N ASP A 54 -13.45 0.22 -5.77
CA ASP A 54 -13.13 0.31 -7.18
C ASP A 54 -13.76 1.56 -7.84
N GLU A 55 -13.68 1.64 -9.17
CA GLU A 55 -14.26 2.76 -9.91
C GLU A 55 -15.80 2.80 -9.81
N ALA A 56 -16.46 1.64 -9.81
CA ALA A 56 -17.91 1.55 -9.64
C ALA A 56 -18.33 2.05 -8.25
N TYR A 57 -17.61 1.70 -7.19
CA TYR A 57 -17.83 2.23 -5.85
C TYR A 57 -17.79 3.76 -5.81
N VAL A 58 -16.79 4.35 -6.46
CA VAL A 58 -16.62 5.81 -6.51
C VAL A 58 -17.69 6.50 -7.34
N THR A 59 -18.06 5.92 -8.47
CA THR A 59 -18.99 6.55 -9.42
C THR A 59 -20.45 6.32 -9.04
N GLU A 60 -20.82 5.12 -8.60
CA GLU A 60 -22.19 4.73 -8.29
C GLU A 60 -22.57 5.06 -6.84
N ARG A 61 -21.72 4.68 -5.87
CA ARG A 61 -22.00 4.93 -4.44
C ARG A 61 -21.59 6.34 -4.00
N ARG A 62 -20.87 7.08 -4.84
CA ARG A 62 -20.31 8.41 -4.53
C ARG A 62 -19.49 8.41 -3.23
N MET A 63 -18.79 7.32 -2.96
CA MET A 63 -17.95 7.12 -1.79
C MET A 63 -16.52 6.75 -2.22
N GLY A 64 -15.53 6.96 -1.36
CA GLY A 64 -14.17 6.59 -1.70
C GLY A 64 -13.22 6.77 -0.54
N THR A 65 -11.92 6.81 -0.83
CA THR A 65 -10.89 7.01 0.19
C THR A 65 -9.91 8.11 -0.19
N PHE A 66 -9.46 8.89 0.80
CA PHE A 66 -8.30 9.77 0.67
C PHE A 66 -7.18 9.36 1.60
N ALA A 67 -5.94 9.47 1.11
CA ALA A 67 -4.79 9.37 1.98
C ALA A 67 -4.79 10.55 2.96
N ALA A 68 -4.71 10.25 4.26
CA ALA A 68 -4.57 11.24 5.32
C ALA A 68 -3.12 11.38 5.76
N GLU A 69 -2.38 10.27 5.84
CA GLU A 69 -0.99 10.27 6.30
C GLU A 69 -0.17 9.17 5.62
N HIS A 70 1.09 9.48 5.35
CA HIS A 70 2.08 8.55 4.84
C HIS A 70 3.34 8.59 5.72
N ASN A 71 3.92 7.42 5.99
CA ASN A 71 5.29 7.30 6.47
C ASN A 71 6.07 6.44 5.48
N ILE A 72 7.18 6.95 4.95
CA ILE A 72 8.01 6.20 4.00
C ILE A 72 9.44 6.04 4.50
N ARG A 73 9.99 4.85 4.27
CA ARG A 73 11.39 4.48 4.55
C ARG A 73 12.04 3.95 3.29
N TYR A 74 13.16 4.54 2.90
CA TYR A 74 14.01 4.08 1.80
C TYR A 74 15.15 3.24 2.37
N LEU A 75 15.26 1.99 1.90
CA LEU A 75 16.16 0.97 2.45
C LEU A 75 17.17 0.48 1.41
N GLY A 76 16.84 0.57 0.13
CA GLY A 76 17.71 0.16 -0.97
C GLY A 76 17.40 0.88 -2.27
N GLU A 77 18.45 1.22 -3.00
CA GLU A 77 18.37 1.81 -4.33
C GLU A 77 17.90 0.79 -5.39
N LEU A 78 17.15 1.28 -6.38
CA LEU A 78 16.89 0.58 -7.64
C LEU A 78 17.56 1.33 -8.79
N ARG A 79 18.15 0.59 -9.72
CA ARG A 79 18.92 1.09 -10.87
C ARG A 79 18.28 0.65 -12.18
N LEU A 80 18.73 1.25 -13.28
CA LEU A 80 18.29 0.90 -14.63
C LEU A 80 18.31 -0.63 -14.83
N GLY A 81 17.19 -1.18 -15.28
CA GLY A 81 17.06 -2.62 -15.53
C GLY A 81 16.73 -3.47 -14.31
N ASP A 82 16.77 -2.94 -13.08
CA ASP A 82 16.26 -3.68 -11.92
C ASP A 82 14.75 -3.89 -12.06
N GLU A 83 14.30 -5.10 -11.76
CA GLU A 83 12.90 -5.49 -11.68
C GLU A 83 12.39 -5.30 -10.27
N PHE A 84 11.17 -4.79 -10.14
CA PHE A 84 10.54 -4.62 -8.85
C PHE A 84 9.03 -4.83 -8.93
N SER A 85 8.43 -5.11 -7.78
CA SER A 85 6.98 -5.06 -7.62
C SER A 85 6.59 -4.66 -6.20
N VAL A 86 5.31 -4.37 -5.96
CA VAL A 86 4.82 -3.91 -4.65
C VAL A 86 3.94 -4.97 -4.00
N ARG A 87 4.12 -5.19 -2.69
CA ARG A 87 3.20 -5.98 -1.85
C ARG A 87 2.39 -5.06 -0.99
N VAL A 88 1.11 -5.36 -0.79
CA VAL A 88 0.24 -4.56 0.10
C VAL A 88 -0.34 -5.44 1.20
N ARG A 89 -0.30 -4.94 2.42
CA ARG A 89 -0.91 -5.57 3.60
C ARG A 89 -1.79 -4.55 4.33
N PHE A 90 -3.03 -4.92 4.60
CA PHE A 90 -3.89 -4.20 5.52
C PHE A 90 -3.51 -4.56 6.97
N LEU A 91 -3.48 -3.57 7.85
CA LEU A 91 -2.97 -3.70 9.22
C LEU A 91 -4.07 -3.54 10.28
N ASP A 92 -4.90 -2.51 10.15
CA ASP A 92 -6.00 -2.22 11.07
C ASP A 92 -7.04 -1.34 10.37
N ARG A 93 -8.23 -1.20 10.96
CA ARG A 93 -9.23 -0.21 10.55
C ARG A 93 -10.04 0.34 11.73
N THR A 94 -10.54 1.56 11.58
CA THR A 94 -11.66 2.07 12.39
C THR A 94 -12.96 1.95 11.60
N ALA A 95 -14.05 2.57 12.07
CA ALA A 95 -15.26 2.72 11.27
C ALA A 95 -15.03 3.57 10.00
N LYS A 96 -14.01 4.44 9.97
CA LYS A 96 -13.80 5.42 8.88
C LYS A 96 -12.41 5.40 8.27
N THR A 97 -11.47 4.62 8.79
CA THR A 97 -10.07 4.68 8.35
C THR A 97 -9.51 3.29 8.15
N VAL A 98 -8.60 3.16 7.19
CA VAL A 98 -7.86 1.92 6.92
C VAL A 98 -6.37 2.23 7.05
N HIS A 99 -5.65 1.42 7.82
CA HIS A 99 -4.20 1.46 7.92
C HIS A 99 -3.63 0.31 7.11
N GLY A 100 -2.72 0.62 6.19
CA GLY A 100 -2.01 -0.37 5.40
C GLY A 100 -0.53 -0.08 5.31
N ALA A 101 0.22 -1.08 4.82
CA ALA A 101 1.60 -0.95 4.43
C ALA A 101 1.80 -1.48 3.01
N ALA A 102 2.56 -0.75 2.21
CA ALA A 102 3.03 -1.14 0.90
C ALA A 102 4.55 -1.34 0.94
N PHE A 103 5.01 -2.50 0.48
CA PHE A 103 6.41 -2.90 0.46
C PHE A 103 6.87 -2.96 -0.99
N LEU A 104 7.79 -2.09 -1.39
CA LEU A 104 8.39 -2.18 -2.72
C LEU A 104 9.60 -3.10 -2.63
N VAL A 105 9.57 -4.15 -3.44
CA VAL A 105 10.52 -5.24 -3.41
C VAL A 105 11.38 -5.20 -4.68
N ASP A 106 12.70 -5.19 -4.51
CA ASP A 106 13.71 -5.38 -5.56
C ASP A 106 13.75 -6.89 -5.88
N GLU A 107 13.10 -7.29 -6.97
CA GLU A 107 13.00 -8.69 -7.41
C GLU A 107 14.36 -9.19 -7.92
N THR A 108 15.12 -8.31 -8.58
CA THR A 108 16.45 -8.64 -9.11
C THR A 108 17.42 -9.02 -8.01
N LYS A 109 17.43 -8.29 -6.89
CA LYS A 109 18.34 -8.54 -5.76
C LYS A 109 17.71 -9.31 -4.60
N GLY A 110 16.43 -9.67 -4.69
CA GLY A 110 15.74 -10.43 -3.66
C GLY A 110 15.66 -9.72 -2.31
N ARG A 111 15.35 -8.41 -2.30
CA ARG A 111 15.35 -7.60 -1.06
C ARG A 111 14.26 -6.54 -1.02
N LEU A 112 13.94 -6.08 0.18
CA LEU A 112 13.05 -4.95 0.41
C LEU A 112 13.75 -3.63 0.09
N ALA A 113 13.17 -2.83 -0.81
CA ALA A 113 13.71 -1.52 -1.21
C ALA A 113 13.06 -0.37 -0.43
N THR A 114 11.74 -0.37 -0.24
CA THR A 114 11.03 0.66 0.54
C THR A 114 9.85 0.10 1.32
N VAL A 115 9.49 0.79 2.40
CA VAL A 115 8.23 0.59 3.14
C VAL A 115 7.46 1.90 3.16
N LEU A 116 6.21 1.86 2.73
CA LEU A 116 5.26 2.97 2.83
C LEU A 116 4.10 2.52 3.71
N GLU A 117 3.98 3.09 4.91
CA GLU A 117 2.74 3.02 5.68
C GLU A 117 1.79 4.12 5.20
N VAL A 118 0.50 3.78 5.15
CA VAL A 118 -0.56 4.68 4.69
C VAL A 118 -1.77 4.55 5.58
N VAL A 119 -2.33 5.69 6.00
CA VAL A 119 -3.66 5.78 6.56
C VAL A 119 -4.57 6.43 5.52
N THR A 120 -5.61 5.71 5.11
CA THR A 120 -6.67 6.26 4.27
C THR A 120 -7.94 6.48 5.09
N VAL A 121 -8.71 7.48 4.70
CA VAL A 121 -9.98 7.87 5.32
C VAL A 121 -11.09 7.68 4.30
N HIS A 122 -12.13 6.96 4.70
CA HIS A 122 -13.35 6.78 3.94
C HIS A 122 -14.17 8.08 3.92
N VAL A 123 -14.60 8.48 2.73
CA VAL A 123 -15.20 9.78 2.47
C VAL A 123 -16.42 9.67 1.58
N ASP A 124 -17.38 10.55 1.84
CA ASP A 124 -18.47 10.87 0.93
C ASP A 124 -17.95 11.90 -0.10
N GLN A 125 -18.10 11.58 -1.39
CA GLN A 125 -17.54 12.39 -2.48
C GLN A 125 -18.32 13.69 -2.71
N GLU A 126 -19.59 13.75 -2.32
CA GLU A 126 -20.43 14.93 -2.47
C GLU A 126 -20.15 15.94 -1.36
N THR A 127 -20.22 15.50 -0.12
CA THR A 127 -19.99 16.36 1.05
C THR A 127 -18.50 16.61 1.33
N ARG A 128 -17.61 15.81 0.73
CA ARG A 128 -16.15 15.83 0.96
C ARG A 128 -15.77 15.51 2.41
N ARG A 129 -16.64 14.86 3.19
CA ARG A 129 -16.46 14.58 4.63
C ARG A 129 -16.24 13.10 4.89
N SER A 130 -15.61 12.79 6.03
CA SER A 130 -15.41 11.39 6.44
C SER A 130 -16.71 10.75 6.91
N THR A 131 -16.98 9.56 6.40
CA THR A 131 -18.22 8.80 6.67
C THR A 131 -17.88 7.34 7.01
N PRO A 132 -18.68 6.63 7.84
CA PRO A 132 -18.44 5.21 8.09
C PRO A 132 -18.38 4.40 6.80
N MET A 133 -17.47 3.42 6.75
CA MET A 133 -17.44 2.41 5.70
C MET A 133 -18.68 1.52 5.82
N PRO A 134 -19.30 1.11 4.70
CA PRO A 134 -20.40 0.16 4.71
C PRO A 134 -19.93 -1.25 5.12
N ASP A 135 -20.87 -2.07 5.59
CA ASP A 135 -20.57 -3.38 6.18
C ASP A 135 -19.83 -4.32 5.21
N ASP A 136 -20.22 -4.35 3.94
CA ASP A 136 -19.58 -5.16 2.90
C ASP A 136 -18.09 -4.83 2.76
N LEU A 137 -17.75 -3.55 2.78
CA LEU A 137 -16.36 -3.09 2.73
C LEU A 137 -15.60 -3.44 4.01
N THR A 138 -16.20 -3.24 5.19
CA THR A 138 -15.53 -3.58 6.46
C THR A 138 -15.26 -5.08 6.58
N GLN A 139 -16.19 -5.94 6.15
CA GLN A 139 -16.02 -7.39 6.15
C GLN A 139 -14.88 -7.82 5.21
N ALA A 140 -14.82 -7.25 4.01
CA ALA A 140 -13.74 -7.54 3.05
C ALA A 140 -12.36 -7.09 3.58
N ILE A 141 -12.29 -5.92 4.21
CA ILE A 141 -11.04 -5.42 4.83
C ILE A 141 -10.62 -6.31 6.00
N ASP A 142 -11.55 -6.70 6.88
CA ASP A 142 -11.26 -7.56 8.03
C ASP A 142 -10.72 -8.92 7.60
N ALA A 143 -11.27 -9.50 6.52
CA ALA A 143 -10.75 -10.73 5.93
C ALA A 143 -9.29 -10.57 5.48
N ARG A 144 -8.96 -9.47 4.78
CA ARG A 144 -7.59 -9.19 4.33
C ARG A 144 -6.62 -8.91 5.48
N ILE A 145 -7.08 -8.30 6.57
CA ILE A 145 -6.29 -8.12 7.81
C ILE A 145 -5.97 -9.50 8.40
N ALA A 146 -6.98 -10.37 8.56
CA ALA A 146 -6.81 -11.71 9.12
C ALA A 146 -5.86 -12.59 8.27
N GLU A 147 -5.95 -12.53 6.94
CA GLU A 147 -5.00 -13.19 6.04
C GLU A 147 -3.56 -12.72 6.27
N GLY A 148 -3.37 -11.41 6.47
CA GLY A 148 -2.06 -10.84 6.77
C GLY A 148 -1.51 -11.31 8.11
N GLU A 149 -2.34 -11.36 9.15
CA GLU A 149 -1.99 -11.89 10.48
C GLU A 149 -1.55 -13.36 10.42
N ALA A 150 -2.22 -14.16 9.58
CA ALA A 150 -1.90 -15.58 9.40
C ALA A 150 -0.51 -15.85 8.79
N LEU A 151 0.17 -14.84 8.23
CA LEU A 151 1.53 -14.98 7.69
C LEU A 151 2.61 -15.17 8.78
N GLY A 152 2.28 -15.01 10.06
CA GLY A 152 3.17 -15.34 11.17
C GLY A 152 4.33 -14.37 11.38
N TRP A 153 4.23 -13.15 10.85
CA TRP A 153 5.18 -12.06 11.10
C TRP A 153 4.47 -10.73 11.30
N THR A 154 5.08 -9.87 12.11
CA THR A 154 4.52 -8.57 12.49
C THR A 154 5.31 -7.44 11.85
N LEU A 155 4.61 -6.40 11.40
CA LEU A 155 5.18 -5.10 11.13
C LEU A 155 4.89 -4.21 12.33
N GLU A 156 5.93 -3.68 12.97
CA GLU A 156 5.78 -2.65 14.00
C GLU A 156 5.45 -1.31 13.31
N PRO A 157 4.23 -0.79 13.47
CA PRO A 157 3.80 0.38 12.73
C PRO A 157 4.40 1.67 13.30
N ARG A 158 4.68 2.63 12.43
CA ARG A 158 5.05 4.02 12.79
C ARG A 158 3.86 4.95 12.78
N LEU A 159 2.83 4.62 11.99
CA LEU A 159 1.54 5.30 12.02
C LEU A 159 0.60 4.59 12.98
N SER A 160 -0.32 5.34 13.59
CA SER A 160 -1.35 4.78 14.45
C SER A 160 -2.70 5.38 14.10
N LEU A 161 -3.74 4.55 14.07
CA LEU A 161 -5.10 5.03 13.94
C LEU A 161 -5.51 5.81 15.21
N ARG A 162 -6.07 7.00 15.02
CA ARG A 162 -6.73 7.74 16.11
C ARG A 162 -8.15 7.16 16.24
N ARG A 163 -8.42 6.53 17.38
CA ARG A 163 -9.74 5.97 17.71
C ARG A 163 -10.65 7.03 18.32
#